data_AF-A0A9W5TY84-F1
#
_entry.id   AF-A0A9W5TY84-F1
#
_cell.length_a   1.000
_cell.length_b   1.000
_cell.length_c   1.000
_cell.angle_alpha   90.00
_cell.angle_beta   90.00
_cell.angle_gamma   90.00
#
_symmetry.space_group_name_H-M   'P 1'
#
loop_
_entity.id
_entity.type
_entity.pdbx_description
1 polymer ?
#
loop_
_entity_poly.entity_id
_entity_poly.type
_entity_poly.pdbx_seq_one_letter_code
_entity_poly.pdbx_strand_id
1 'polypeptide(L)'
;MLSIRFVPLLKKRLQEISAVQRIRGLSITEGSIRNRAKTGQLRTQILLTWSLDESMQTADSMKARGYGIGKKNPYIPYRLKKHDWGWMIALLALFSICIAGGALGYGKMIIYPKLGTLHFYPLDWVLFYAMLLLHSFPLIVEGREQLRWIFSK
;
A
#
# COMPACT_ATOMS: atom_id res chain seq x y z
N MET A 1 9.33 2.17 -9.21
CA MET A 1 10.06 3.04 -8.28
C MET A 1 11.32 2.34 -7.80
N LEU A 2 12.48 3.00 -7.83
CA LEU A 2 13.75 2.40 -7.43
C LEU A 2 13.79 2.15 -5.90
N SER A 3 13.25 3.07 -5.10
CA SER A 3 13.35 3.07 -3.64
C SER A 3 12.72 1.86 -2.94
N ILE A 4 11.56 1.40 -3.39
CA ILE A 4 10.84 0.26 -2.77
C ILE A 4 11.66 -1.03 -2.87
N ARG A 5 12.36 -1.24 -3.99
CA ARG A 5 13.21 -2.42 -4.19
C ARG A 5 14.46 -2.40 -3.31
N PHE A 6 14.97 -1.22 -2.95
CA PHE A 6 16.19 -1.12 -2.14
C PHE A 6 16.01 -1.60 -0.70
N VAL A 7 14.82 -1.47 -0.11
CA VAL A 7 14.58 -1.89 1.28
C VAL A 7 14.89 -3.38 1.50
N PRO A 8 14.27 -4.34 0.77
CA PRO A 8 14.60 -5.76 0.93
C PRO A 8 16.03 -6.09 0.46
N LEU A 9 16.54 -5.41 -0.58
CA LEU A 9 17.90 -5.63 -1.09
C LEU A 9 18.97 -5.26 -0.06
N LEU A 10 18.88 -4.07 0.53
CA LEU A 10 19.83 -3.58 1.52
C LEU A 10 19.76 -4.42 2.80
N LYS A 11 18.57 -4.89 3.19
CA LYS A 11 18.41 -5.83 4.31
C LYS A 11 19.17 -7.14 4.04
N LYS A 12 19.02 -7.73 2.85
CA LYS A 12 19.74 -8.95 2.47
C LYS A 12 21.26 -8.75 2.47
N ARG A 13 21.76 -7.67 1.86
CA ARG A 13 23.19 -7.31 1.86
C ARG A 13 23.72 -7.09 3.27
N LEU A 14 22.96 -6.40 4.12
CA LEU A 14 23.33 -6.21 5.52
C LEU A 14 23.46 -7.55 6.26
N GLN A 15 22.56 -8.50 6.01
CA GLN A 15 22.64 -9.85 6.60
C GLN A 15 23.89 -10.61 6.12
N GLU A 16 24.22 -10.53 4.83
CA GLU A 16 25.44 -11.14 4.26
C GLU A 16 26.70 -10.55 4.89
N ILE A 17 26.80 -9.21 4.97
CA ILE A 17 27.91 -8.53 5.64
C ILE A 17 27.98 -8.93 7.12
N SER A 18 26.83 -9.05 7.78
CA SER A 18 26.76 -9.47 9.18
C SER A 18 27.29 -10.89 9.39
N ALA A 19 26.99 -11.82 8.47
CA ALA A 19 27.48 -13.19 8.53
C ALA A 19 29.01 -13.23 8.35
N VAL A 20 29.56 -12.50 7.38
CA VAL A 20 31.01 -12.42 7.15
C VAL A 20 31.74 -11.78 8.33
N GLN A 21 31.20 -10.70 8.89
CA GLN A 21 31.79 -10.04 10.07
C GLN A 21 31.76 -10.95 11.31
N ARG A 22 30.70 -11.75 11.48
CA ARG A 22 30.61 -12.72 12.58
C ARG A 22 31.70 -13.79 12.50
N ILE A 23 32.03 -14.27 11.30
CA ILE A 23 33.15 -15.21 11.07
C ILE A 23 34.50 -14.56 11.45
N ARG A 24 34.67 -13.26 11.21
CA ARG A 24 35.86 -12.50 11.62
C ARG A 24 35.94 -12.21 13.14
N GLY A 25 35.01 -12.74 13.94
CA GLY A 25 34.95 -12.49 15.38
C GLY A 25 34.41 -11.10 15.75
N LEU A 26 33.86 -10.35 14.79
CA LEU A 26 33.28 -9.04 15.03
C LEU A 26 31.79 -9.20 15.38
N SER A 27 31.49 -9.19 16.67
CA SER A 27 30.13 -9.25 17.20
C SER A 27 29.58 -7.86 17.54
N ILE A 28 28.29 -7.64 17.25
CA ILE A 28 27.54 -6.44 17.70
C ILE A 28 26.78 -6.73 19.00
N THR A 29 26.62 -8.00 19.36
CA THR A 29 25.91 -8.43 20.57
C THR A 29 26.84 -8.57 21.77
N GLU A 30 28.13 -8.80 21.53
CA GLU A 30 29.13 -9.09 22.58
C GLU A 30 30.19 -7.97 22.69
N GLY A 31 30.63 -7.68 23.91
CA GLY A 31 31.71 -6.73 24.20
C GLY A 31 31.28 -5.32 24.63
N SER A 32 32.28 -4.44 24.80
CA SER A 32 32.09 -3.04 25.23
C SER A 32 31.31 -2.21 24.21
N ILE A 33 30.52 -1.24 24.68
CA ILE A 33 29.73 -0.30 23.86
C ILE A 33 30.59 0.36 22.77
N ARG A 34 31.85 0.70 23.08
CA ARG A 34 32.78 1.31 22.11
C ARG A 34 33.14 0.36 20.97
N ASN A 35 33.34 -0.92 21.26
CA ASN A 35 33.65 -1.93 20.25
C ASN A 35 32.42 -2.24 19.40
N ARG A 36 31.24 -2.31 20.01
CA ARG A 36 29.96 -2.49 19.29
C ARG A 36 29.70 -1.35 18.33
N ALA A 37 29.95 -0.10 18.74
CA ALA A 37 29.83 1.08 17.88
C ALA A 37 30.79 1.04 16.68
N LYS A 38 32.07 0.69 16.91
CA LYS A 38 33.06 0.51 15.83
C LYS A 38 32.66 -0.58 14.84
N THR A 39 32.20 -1.73 15.33
CA THR A 39 31.73 -2.83 14.48
C THR A 39 30.51 -2.43 13.66
N GLY A 40 29.56 -1.70 14.28
CA GLY A 40 28.39 -1.14 13.60
C GLY A 40 28.78 -0.17 12.49
N GLN A 41 29.71 0.76 12.78
CA GLN A 41 30.22 1.72 11.80
C GLN A 41 30.92 1.01 10.61
N LEU A 42 31.73 -0.02 10.88
CA LEU A 42 32.38 -0.78 9.82
C LEU A 42 31.35 -1.48 8.92
N ARG A 43 30.29 -2.04 9.50
CA ARG A 43 29.21 -2.69 8.74
C ARG A 43 28.50 -1.72 7.82
N THR A 44 28.16 -0.53 8.33
CA THR A 44 27.47 0.49 7.53
C THR A 44 28.38 1.08 6.45
N GLN A 45 29.67 1.25 6.74
CA GLN A 45 30.66 1.68 5.76
C GLN A 45 30.76 0.69 4.59
N ILE A 46 30.89 -0.61 4.87
CA ILE A 46 30.94 -1.65 3.82
C ILE A 46 29.65 -1.66 3.00
N LEU A 47 28.49 -1.59 3.67
CA LEU A 47 27.20 -1.56 2.98
C LEU A 47 27.08 -0.33 2.07
N LEU A 48 27.54 0.83 2.52
CA LEU A 48 27.50 2.07 1.76
C LEU A 48 28.42 1.99 0.53
N THR A 49 29.66 1.54 0.70
CA THR A 49 30.60 1.35 -0.42
C THR A 49 30.04 0.37 -1.45
N TRP A 50 29.54 -0.79 -1.02
CA TRP A 50 28.96 -1.77 -1.95
C TRP A 50 27.71 -1.23 -2.65
N SER A 51 26.87 -0.48 -1.94
CA SER A 51 25.66 0.10 -2.53
C SER A 51 26.00 1.20 -3.54
N LEU A 52 27.02 2.01 -3.30
CA LEU A 52 27.49 3.05 -4.23
C LEU A 52 28.04 2.43 -5.51
N ASP A 53 28.90 1.43 -5.42
CA ASP A 53 29.47 0.74 -6.57
C ASP A 53 28.37 0.12 -7.47
N GLU A 54 27.43 -0.59 -6.85
CA GLU A 54 26.27 -1.17 -7.55
C GLU A 54 25.34 -0.11 -8.16
N SER A 55 25.18 1.03 -7.49
CA SER A 55 24.38 2.14 -8.01
C SER A 55 25.02 2.80 -9.22
N MET A 56 26.35 2.91 -9.26
CA MET A 56 27.08 3.39 -10.43
C MET A 56 26.88 2.44 -11.61
N GLN A 57 27.11 1.15 -11.41
CA GLN A 57 26.88 0.13 -12.45
C GLN A 57 25.42 0.13 -12.95
N THR A 58 24.47 0.29 -12.03
CA THR A 58 23.04 0.40 -12.38
C THR A 58 22.76 1.68 -13.17
N ALA A 59 23.35 2.81 -12.80
CA ALA A 59 23.19 4.07 -13.50
C ALA A 59 23.73 3.99 -14.94
N ASP A 60 24.90 3.38 -15.13
CA ASP A 60 25.48 3.15 -16.45
C ASP A 60 24.62 2.21 -17.30
N SER A 61 24.12 1.12 -16.71
CA SER A 61 23.18 0.22 -17.39
C SER A 61 21.87 0.93 -17.78
N MET A 62 21.35 1.80 -16.90
CA MET A 62 20.17 2.61 -17.19
C MET A 62 20.44 3.58 -18.35
N LYS A 63 21.59 4.25 -18.36
CA LYS A 63 22.01 5.15 -19.43
C LYS A 63 22.13 4.42 -20.77
N ALA A 64 22.75 3.24 -20.78
CA ALA A 64 22.87 2.40 -21.98
C ALA A 64 21.52 1.96 -22.56
N ARG A 65 20.49 1.80 -21.71
CA ARG A 65 19.10 1.50 -22.14
C ARG A 65 18.30 2.74 -22.55
N GLY A 66 18.94 3.90 -22.66
CA GLY A 66 18.31 5.15 -23.06
C GLY A 66 17.49 5.83 -21.96
N TYR A 67 17.77 5.54 -20.68
CA TYR A 67 17.12 6.22 -19.58
C TYR A 67 17.44 7.73 -19.61
N GLY A 68 16.41 8.56 -19.79
CA GLY A 68 16.54 10.03 -19.83
C GLY A 68 16.52 10.65 -21.23
N ILE A 69 16.46 9.83 -22.30
CA ILE A 69 16.52 10.31 -23.70
C ILE A 69 15.14 10.74 -24.24
N GLY A 70 14.05 10.57 -23.47
CA GLY A 70 12.72 11.01 -23.90
C GLY A 70 11.59 10.69 -22.91
N LYS A 71 10.34 10.81 -23.38
CA LYS A 71 9.14 10.51 -22.61
C LYS A 71 9.08 9.01 -22.29
N LYS A 72 8.97 8.69 -21.00
CA LYS A 72 8.83 7.31 -20.52
C LYS A 72 7.37 6.90 -20.59
N ASN A 73 7.09 5.76 -21.24
CA ASN A 73 5.80 5.10 -21.10
C ASN A 73 5.85 4.16 -19.89
N PRO A 74 4.97 4.31 -18.89
CA PRO A 74 4.95 3.43 -17.73
C PRO A 74 4.46 2.04 -18.16
N TYR A 75 5.25 1.00 -17.85
CA TYR A 75 4.77 -0.37 -17.93
C TYR A 75 4.00 -0.71 -16.67
N ILE A 76 2.68 -0.89 -16.79
CA ILE A 76 1.81 -1.32 -15.70
C ILE A 76 1.25 -2.69 -16.09
N PRO A 77 1.67 -3.79 -15.45
CA PRO A 77 1.22 -5.14 -15.80
C PRO A 77 -0.23 -5.43 -15.36
N TYR A 78 -0.89 -4.47 -14.71
CA TYR A 78 -2.26 -4.62 -14.23
C TYR A 78 -3.26 -4.25 -15.33
N ARG A 79 -4.20 -5.16 -15.59
CA ARG A 79 -5.35 -4.94 -16.48
C ARG A 79 -6.62 -5.13 -15.68
N LEU A 80 -7.59 -4.22 -15.85
CA LEU A 80 -8.91 -4.35 -15.24
C LEU A 80 -9.60 -5.61 -15.74
N LYS A 81 -10.00 -6.48 -14.82
CA LYS A 81 -10.74 -7.70 -15.12
C LYS A 81 -12.24 -7.40 -15.17
N LYS A 82 -13.03 -8.31 -15.77
CA LYS A 82 -14.50 -8.19 -15.82
C LYS A 82 -15.12 -8.06 -14.41
N HIS A 83 -14.53 -8.72 -13.41
CA HIS A 83 -14.96 -8.62 -12.02
C HIS A 83 -14.77 -7.21 -11.44
N ASP A 84 -13.66 -6.53 -11.80
CA ASP A 84 -13.36 -5.18 -11.34
C ASP A 84 -14.35 -4.17 -11.94
N TRP A 85 -14.71 -4.37 -13.22
CA TRP A 85 -15.80 -3.63 -13.86
C TRP A 85 -17.16 -3.86 -13.19
N GLY A 86 -17.47 -5.10 -12.81
CA GLY A 86 -18.70 -5.41 -12.08
C GLY A 86 -18.81 -4.65 -10.75
N TRP A 87 -17.75 -4.65 -9.95
CA TRP A 87 -17.72 -3.86 -8.71
C TRP A 87 -17.80 -2.36 -8.96
N MET A 88 -17.09 -1.85 -9.97
CA MET A 88 -17.11 -0.43 -10.30
C MET A 88 -18.51 0.04 -10.69
N ILE A 89 -19.23 -0.73 -11.51
CA ILE A 89 -20.61 -0.42 -11.92
C ILE A 89 -21.55 -0.50 -10.72
N ALA A 90 -21.44 -1.54 -9.88
CA ALA A 90 -22.28 -1.70 -8.69
C ALA A 90 -22.11 -0.54 -7.71
N LEU A 91 -20.87 -0.12 -7.44
CA LEU A 91 -20.56 1.02 -6.57
C LEU A 91 -21.07 2.33 -7.15
N LEU A 92 -20.90 2.55 -8.45
CA LEU A 92 -21.41 3.74 -9.13
C LEU A 92 -22.94 3.80 -9.07
N ALA A 93 -23.63 2.68 -9.27
CA ALA A 93 -25.08 2.57 -9.15
C ALA A 93 -25.54 2.90 -7.72
N LEU A 94 -24.98 2.25 -6.70
CA LEU A 94 -25.27 2.51 -5.29
C LEU A 94 -25.05 3.98 -4.91
N PHE A 95 -23.93 4.56 -5.37
CA PHE A 95 -23.60 5.96 -5.14
C PHE A 95 -24.60 6.91 -5.80
N SER A 96 -25.00 6.64 -7.05
CA SER A 96 -26.00 7.44 -7.77
C SER A 96 -27.37 7.41 -7.09
N ILE A 97 -27.79 6.26 -6.56
CA ILE A 97 -29.04 6.10 -5.80
C ILE A 97 -28.99 6.96 -4.53
N CYS A 98 -27.86 6.94 -3.81
CA CYS A 98 -27.69 7.75 -2.60
C CYS A 98 -27.76 9.26 -2.90
N ILE A 99 -27.12 9.71 -3.99
CA ILE A 99 -27.19 11.12 -4.42
C ILE A 99 -28.61 11.52 -4.81
N ALA A 100 -29.29 10.70 -5.61
CA ALA A 100 -30.65 10.98 -6.06
C ALA A 100 -31.63 11.06 -4.87
N GLY A 101 -31.51 10.12 -3.91
CA GLY A 101 -32.31 10.14 -2.67
C GLY A 101 -32.08 11.40 -1.85
N GLY A 102 -30.81 11.80 -1.66
CA GLY A 102 -30.47 13.02 -0.92
C GLY A 102 -30.92 14.31 -1.62
N ALA A 103 -30.89 14.34 -2.97
CA ALA A 103 -31.39 15.47 -3.76
C ALA A 103 -32.91 15.62 -3.63
N LEU A 104 -33.64 14.51 -3.63
CA LEU A 104 -35.09 14.46 -3.41
C LEU A 104 -35.51 14.77 -1.97
N GLY A 105 -34.54 14.92 -1.05
CA GLY A 105 -34.79 15.28 0.34
C GLY A 105 -35.09 14.10 1.27
N TYR A 106 -35.00 12.87 0.77
CA TYR A 106 -35.07 11.66 1.59
C TYR A 106 -33.81 11.53 2.46
N GLY A 107 -33.98 11.06 3.70
CA GLY A 107 -32.89 11.01 4.69
C GLY A 107 -32.45 12.36 5.28
N LYS A 108 -33.10 13.49 4.94
CA LYS A 108 -32.85 14.78 5.60
C LYS A 108 -33.66 14.90 6.88
N MET A 109 -32.98 14.91 8.02
CA MET A 109 -33.59 15.26 9.30
C MET A 109 -33.35 16.73 9.61
N ILE A 110 -34.42 17.50 9.78
CA ILE A 110 -34.34 18.86 10.30
C ILE A 110 -34.14 18.76 11.81
N ILE A 111 -32.93 19.07 12.26
CA ILE A 111 -32.52 18.96 13.68
C ILE A 111 -32.89 20.22 14.47
N TYR A 112 -32.97 21.40 13.81
CA TYR A 112 -33.31 22.68 14.45
C TYR A 112 -34.31 23.48 13.60
N PRO A 113 -35.23 24.26 14.22
CA PRO A 113 -35.44 24.50 15.65
C PRO A 113 -36.45 23.54 16.33
N LYS A 114 -37.08 22.64 15.57
CA LYS A 114 -37.89 21.52 16.11
C LYS A 114 -37.41 20.24 15.43
N LEU A 115 -37.24 19.17 16.22
CA LEU A 115 -37.02 17.83 15.67
C LEU A 115 -38.17 17.52 14.72
N GLY A 116 -37.86 17.41 13.42
CA GLY A 116 -38.82 16.95 12.43
C GLY A 116 -39.36 15.57 12.80
N THR A 117 -40.63 15.31 12.54
CA THR A 117 -41.22 13.99 12.73
C THR A 117 -40.57 12.98 11.80
N LEU A 118 -40.16 11.85 12.38
CA LEU A 118 -39.38 10.83 11.72
C LEU A 118 -40.33 9.93 10.90
N HIS A 119 -40.66 10.38 9.69
CA HIS A 119 -41.47 9.60 8.76
C HIS A 119 -40.56 8.66 7.99
N PHE A 120 -40.59 7.38 8.33
CA PHE A 120 -39.93 6.35 7.54
C PHE A 120 -40.79 6.00 6.34
N TYR A 121 -40.52 6.62 5.19
CA TYR A 121 -41.07 6.09 3.95
C TYR A 121 -40.34 4.80 3.58
N PRO A 122 -40.99 3.86 2.86
CA PRO A 122 -40.32 2.65 2.35
C PRO A 122 -39.04 2.96 1.56
N LEU A 123 -38.98 4.14 0.92
CA LEU A 123 -37.82 4.60 0.16
C LEU A 123 -36.63 5.02 1.04
N ASP A 124 -36.87 5.50 2.27
CA ASP A 124 -35.80 5.81 3.23
C ASP A 124 -35.06 4.54 3.66
N TRP A 125 -35.77 3.42 3.80
CA TRP A 125 -35.16 2.11 4.07
C TRP A 125 -34.27 1.65 2.93
N VAL A 126 -34.71 1.82 1.67
CA VAL A 126 -33.90 1.49 0.49
C VAL A 126 -32.60 2.31 0.46
N LEU A 127 -32.68 3.61 0.76
CA LEU A 127 -31.51 4.48 0.84
C LEU A 127 -30.58 4.11 1.99
N PHE A 128 -31.15 3.74 3.14
CA PHE A 128 -30.38 3.27 4.30
C PHE A 128 -29.59 1.99 3.97
N TYR A 129 -30.24 0.99 3.36
CA TYR A 129 -29.57 -0.24 2.94
C TYR A 129 -28.52 0.03 1.85
N ALA A 130 -28.79 0.93 0.90
CA ALA A 130 -27.83 1.31 -0.13
C ALA A 130 -26.59 1.99 0.47
N MET A 131 -26.76 2.89 1.43
CA MET A 131 -25.63 3.50 2.15
C MET A 131 -24.85 2.47 2.95
N LEU A 132 -25.52 1.56 3.67
CA LEU A 132 -24.88 0.51 4.44
C LEU A 132 -24.03 -0.41 3.54
N LEU A 133 -24.56 -0.82 2.39
CA LEU A 133 -23.84 -1.63 1.40
C LEU A 133 -22.63 -0.90 0.82
N LEU A 134 -22.78 0.39 0.52
CA LEU A 134 -21.67 1.20 0.00
C LEU A 134 -20.52 1.33 1.01
N HIS A 135 -20.83 1.58 2.29
CA HIS A 135 -19.82 1.76 3.33
C HIS A 135 -19.20 0.43 3.79
N SER A 136 -19.93 -0.68 3.69
CA SER A 136 -19.42 -2.02 4.01
C SER A 136 -18.55 -2.63 2.91
N PHE A 137 -18.52 -2.04 1.70
CA PHE A 137 -17.73 -2.56 0.59
C PHE A 137 -16.24 -2.78 0.91
N PRO A 138 -15.49 -1.83 1.51
CA PRO A 138 -14.09 -2.04 1.87
C PRO A 138 -13.92 -3.23 2.83
N LEU A 139 -14.81 -3.36 3.81
CA LEU A 139 -14.79 -4.45 4.80
C LEU A 139 -15.00 -5.82 4.13
N ILE A 140 -15.93 -5.90 3.17
CA ILE A 140 -16.22 -7.13 2.42
C ILE A 140 -15.00 -7.54 1.57
N VAL A 141 -14.38 -6.57 0.88
CA VAL A 141 -13.23 -6.84 0.02
C VAL A 141 -12.01 -7.27 0.84
N GLU A 142 -11.71 -6.56 1.92
CA GLU A 142 -10.59 -6.87 2.81
C GLU A 142 -10.80 -8.21 3.51
N GLY A 143 -11.99 -8.46 4.06
CA GLY A 143 -12.32 -9.74 4.70
C GLY A 143 -12.20 -10.92 3.74
N ARG A 144 -12.68 -10.78 2.49
CA ARG A 144 -12.53 -11.83 1.47
C ARG A 144 -11.08 -12.13 1.14
N GLU A 145 -10.24 -11.10 1.03
CA GLU A 145 -8.82 -11.27 0.72
C GLU A 145 -8.05 -11.89 1.89
N GLN A 146 -8.34 -11.45 3.11
CA GLN A 146 -7.74 -12.02 4.32
C GLN A 146 -8.08 -13.51 4.48
N LEU A 147 -9.33 -13.90 4.23
CA LEU A 147 -9.73 -15.31 4.23
C LEU A 147 -8.94 -16.11 3.18
N ARG A 148 -8.81 -15.60 1.95
CA ARG A 148 -7.99 -16.26 0.91
C ARG A 148 -6.55 -16.45 1.34
N TRP A 149 -5.94 -15.47 2.00
CA TRP A 149 -4.56 -15.60 2.48
C TRP A 149 -4.42 -16.63 3.59
N ILE A 150 -5.42 -16.79 4.46
CA ILE A 150 -5.44 -17.83 5.49
C ILE A 150 -5.56 -19.22 4.85
N PHE A 151 -6.46 -19.40 3.88
CA PHE A 151 -6.69 -20.68 3.21
C PHE A 151 -5.66 -21.05 2.13
N SER A 152 -4.87 -20.08 1.66
CA SER A 152 -3.81 -20.30 0.66
C SER A 152 -2.43 -20.56 1.28
N LYS A 153 -2.35 -20.63 2.61
CA LYS A 153 -1.18 -21.13 3.35
C LYS A 153 -1.32 -22.62 3.60
#